data_AF-A0A6B3IHE1-F1
#
_entry.id   AF-A0A6B3IHE1-F1
#
_cell.length_a   1.000
_cell.length_b   1.000
_cell.length_c   1.000
_cell.angle_alpha   90.00
_cell.angle_beta   90.00
_cell.angle_gamma   90.00
#
_symmetry.space_group_name_H-M   'P 1'
#
loop_
_entity.id
_entity.type
_entity.pdbx_description
1 polymer ?
#
loop_
_entity_poly.entity_id
_entity_poly.type
_entity_poly.pdbx_seq_one_letter_code
_entity_poly.pdbx_strand_id
1 'polypeptide(L)'
;VTVLTGTPRMQERPMGSLLEALPGLGVTAEAVKGNGSPPVRVTGPSFRGGSTRISGAVSSQFTSSLLINATRAEQDTEVHV
;
A
#
# COMPACT_ATOMS: atom_id res chain seq x y z
N VAL A 1 -9.42 12.02 -2.33
CA VAL A 1 -8.94 11.59 -0.99
C VAL A 1 -9.96 10.63 -0.42
N THR A 2 -9.52 9.45 0.04
CA THR A 2 -10.42 8.41 0.58
C THR A 2 -9.84 7.86 1.88
N VAL A 3 -10.68 7.61 2.89
CA VAL A 3 -10.27 6.98 4.15
C VAL A 3 -10.87 5.59 4.23
N LEU A 4 -10.00 4.58 4.36
CA LEU A 4 -10.39 3.19 4.55
C LEU A 4 -10.26 2.84 6.02
N THR A 5 -11.33 2.35 6.61
CA THR A 5 -11.41 1.93 8.01
C THR A 5 -12.12 0.58 8.12
N GLY A 6 -12.23 0.06 9.33
CA GLY A 6 -12.97 -1.16 9.60
C GLY A 6 -13.24 -1.37 11.08
N THR A 7 -13.57 -2.61 11.41
CA THR A 7 -13.84 -3.06 12.78
C THR A 7 -12.66 -2.79 13.73
N PRO A 8 -12.86 -2.79 15.06
CA PRO A 8 -11.78 -2.60 16.02
C PRO A 8 -10.58 -3.51 15.76
N ARG A 9 -10.83 -4.81 15.54
CA ARG A 9 -9.79 -5.79 15.20
C ARG A 9 -9.04 -5.47 13.90
N MET A 10 -9.72 -4.89 12.90
CA MET A 10 -9.05 -4.48 11.65
C MET A 10 -8.10 -3.30 11.89
N GLN A 11 -8.41 -2.42 12.84
CA GLN A 11 -7.57 -1.27 13.19
C GLN A 11 -6.28 -1.65 13.96
N GLU A 12 -6.17 -2.91 14.36
CA GLU A 12 -4.96 -3.49 14.96
C GLU A 12 -4.07 -4.19 13.93
N ARG A 13 -4.57 -4.41 12.70
CA ARG A 13 -3.85 -5.16 11.67
C ARG A 13 -2.67 -4.34 11.12
N PRO A 14 -1.43 -4.80 11.27
CA PRO A 14 -0.25 -4.08 10.78
C PRO A 14 -0.24 -4.04 9.25
N MET A 15 -0.01 -2.85 8.69
CA MET A 15 0.08 -2.59 7.25
C MET A 15 1.30 -1.76 6.87
N GLY A 16 2.21 -1.47 7.81
CA GLY A 16 3.38 -0.60 7.60
C GLY A 16 4.17 -0.93 6.34
N SER A 17 4.53 -2.20 6.13
CA SER A 17 5.28 -2.62 4.93
C SER A 17 4.57 -2.33 3.61
N LEU A 18 3.23 -2.35 3.58
CA LEU A 18 2.47 -1.95 2.38
C LEU A 18 2.45 -0.43 2.25
N LEU A 19 2.25 0.31 3.35
CA LEU A 19 2.22 1.77 3.35
C LEU A 19 3.56 2.37 2.91
N GLU A 20 4.68 1.74 3.29
CA GLU A 20 6.03 2.13 2.88
C GLU A 20 6.30 1.87 1.38
N ALA A 21 5.64 0.86 0.79
CA ALA A 21 5.87 0.49 -0.62
C ALA A 21 5.09 1.38 -1.60
N LEU A 22 3.92 1.90 -1.21
CA LEU A 22 3.01 2.65 -2.08
C LEU A 22 3.58 3.98 -2.65
N PRO A 23 4.38 4.77 -1.91
CA PRO A 23 4.94 6.02 -2.42
C PRO A 23 5.79 5.86 -3.69
N GLY A 24 6.60 4.79 -3.77
CA GLY A 24 7.41 4.47 -4.95
C GLY A 24 6.57 4.18 -6.21
N LEU A 25 5.28 3.95 -6.04
CA LEU A 25 4.31 3.64 -7.09
C LEU A 25 3.35 4.81 -7.36
N GLY A 26 3.63 5.98 -6.80
CA GLY A 26 2.86 7.21 -6.96
C GLY A 26 1.62 7.32 -6.08
N VAL A 27 1.41 6.39 -5.14
CA VAL A 27 0.28 6.40 -4.21
C VAL A 27 0.74 6.84 -2.82
N THR A 28 0.09 7.86 -2.27
CA THR A 28 0.36 8.29 -0.89
C THR A 28 -0.69 7.68 0.03
N ALA A 29 -0.28 6.79 0.92
CA ALA A 29 -1.16 6.18 1.90
C ALA A 29 -0.55 6.25 3.29
N GLU A 30 -1.34 6.67 4.28
CA GLU A 30 -0.86 6.90 5.64
C GLU A 30 -1.87 6.40 6.68
N ALA A 31 -1.38 5.77 7.74
CA ALA A 31 -2.20 5.42 8.89
C ALA A 31 -2.59 6.70 9.64
N VAL A 32 -3.89 6.98 9.74
CA VAL A 32 -4.41 8.22 10.35
C VAL A 32 -3.97 8.36 11.81
N LYS A 33 -3.79 7.24 12.50
CA LYS A 33 -3.34 7.19 13.90
C LYS A 33 -1.81 7.17 14.05
N GLY A 34 -1.04 7.15 12.96
CA GLY A 34 0.42 7.06 12.99
C GLY A 34 0.98 5.72 13.50
N ASN A 35 0.15 4.68 13.64
CA ASN A 35 0.54 3.38 14.21
C ASN A 35 0.80 2.29 13.16
N GLY A 36 0.80 2.65 11.86
CA GLY A 36 0.98 1.69 10.76
C GLY A 36 -0.21 0.75 10.53
N SER A 37 -1.38 1.01 11.12
CA SER A 37 -2.60 0.21 10.99
C SER A 37 -3.79 1.07 10.60
N PRO A 38 -4.92 0.49 10.14
CA PRO A 38 -6.12 1.25 9.82
C PRO A 38 -6.66 2.08 11.01
N PRO A 39 -7.35 3.21 10.77
CA PRO A 39 -7.76 3.75 9.46
C PRO A 39 -6.60 4.26 8.62
N VAL A 40 -6.65 4.02 7.30
CA VAL A 40 -5.65 4.49 6.33
C VAL A 40 -6.28 5.56 5.45
N ARG A 41 -5.63 6.72 5.36
CA ARG A 41 -5.97 7.78 4.41
C ARG A 41 -5.14 7.58 3.14
N VAL A 42 -5.81 7.46 2.01
CA VAL A 42 -5.19 7.31 0.69
C VAL A 42 -5.42 8.58 -0.13
N THR A 43 -4.32 9.11 -0.65
CA THR A 43 -4.21 10.36 -1.41
C THR A 43 -3.24 10.18 -2.58
N GLY A 44 -3.23 11.15 -3.49
CA GLY A 44 -2.46 11.07 -4.72
C GLY A 44 -3.30 10.64 -5.93
N PRO A 45 -2.70 10.69 -7.13
CA PRO A 45 -3.33 10.26 -8.37
C PRO A 45 -3.54 8.73 -8.41
N SER A 46 -3.92 8.22 -9.58
CA SER A 46 -3.87 6.80 -9.91
C SER A 46 -2.53 6.15 -9.56
N PHE A 47 -2.55 4.84 -9.39
CA PHE A 47 -1.35 4.01 -9.30
C PHE A 47 -0.51 4.22 -10.56
N ARG A 48 0.62 4.91 -10.44
CA ARG A 48 1.41 5.36 -11.61
C ARG A 48 2.30 4.26 -12.18
N GLY A 49 2.77 3.35 -11.32
CA GLY A 49 3.89 2.47 -11.62
C GLY A 49 5.22 3.07 -11.16
N GLY A 50 6.34 2.50 -11.59
CA GLY A 50 7.67 2.79 -11.06
C GLY A 50 8.26 1.60 -10.32
N SER A 51 9.17 1.85 -9.38
CA SER A 51 9.86 0.79 -8.63
C SER A 51 9.57 0.89 -7.14
N THR A 52 9.33 -0.24 -6.51
CA THR A 52 9.22 -0.34 -5.06
C THR A 52 9.87 -1.60 -4.52
N ARG A 53 10.06 -1.64 -3.21
CA ARG A 53 10.58 -2.80 -2.49
C ARG A 53 9.64 -3.20 -1.37
N ILE A 54 9.41 -4.50 -1.24
CA ILE A 54 8.65 -5.08 -0.14
C ILE A 54 9.35 -6.34 0.36
N SER A 55 9.47 -6.57 1.66
CA SER A 55 10.18 -7.76 2.16
C SER A 55 9.45 -9.05 1.80
N GLY A 56 10.14 -10.05 1.24
CA GLY A 56 9.56 -11.39 1.06
C GLY A 56 9.10 -12.11 2.33
N ALA A 57 9.49 -11.63 3.52
CA ALA A 57 9.04 -12.16 4.80
C ALA A 57 7.63 -11.66 5.21
N VAL A 58 7.13 -10.60 4.56
CA VAL A 58 5.79 -10.09 4.85
C VAL A 58 4.72 -10.92 4.14
N SER A 59 3.48 -10.82 4.63
CA SER A 59 2.38 -11.59 4.09
C SER A 59 2.19 -11.37 2.58
N SER A 60 2.01 -12.47 1.85
CA SER A 60 1.76 -12.50 0.40
C SER A 60 0.60 -11.59 -0.04
N GLN A 61 -0.34 -11.31 0.86
CA GLN A 61 -1.46 -10.40 0.63
C GLN A 61 -1.02 -9.01 0.14
N PHE A 62 0.14 -8.51 0.57
CA PHE A 62 0.64 -7.19 0.17
C PHE A 62 1.29 -7.25 -1.20
N THR A 63 2.15 -8.23 -1.45
CA THR A 63 2.73 -8.43 -2.78
C THR A 63 1.64 -8.66 -3.82
N SER A 64 0.65 -9.50 -3.52
CA SER A 64 -0.49 -9.75 -4.43
C SER A 64 -1.29 -8.48 -4.71
N SER A 65 -1.55 -7.62 -3.71
CA SER A 65 -2.28 -6.39 -3.95
C SER A 65 -1.51 -5.41 -4.85
N LEU A 66 -0.19 -5.33 -4.70
CA LEU A 66 0.66 -4.53 -5.59
C LEU A 66 0.62 -5.06 -7.02
N LEU A 67 0.76 -6.37 -7.22
CA LEU A 67 0.73 -7.01 -8.55
C LEU A 67 -0.63 -6.84 -9.25
N ILE A 68 -1.75 -6.96 -8.52
CA ILE A 68 -3.09 -6.72 -9.08
C ILE A 68 -3.20 -5.28 -9.58
N ASN A 69 -2.73 -4.29 -8.82
CA ASN A 69 -2.81 -2.88 -9.20
C ASN A 69 -1.83 -2.50 -10.32
N ALA A 70 -0.67 -3.16 -10.39
CA ALA A 70 0.32 -2.95 -11.44
C ALA A 70 -0.26 -3.13 -12.86
N THR A 71 -1.28 -3.99 -13.03
CA THR A 71 -1.96 -4.18 -14.32
C THR A 71 -2.69 -2.94 -14.84
N ARG A 72 -2.93 -1.95 -13.98
CA ARG A 72 -3.60 -0.68 -14.31
C ARG A 72 -2.67 0.52 -14.21
N ALA A 73 -1.37 0.29 -14.03
CA ALA A 73 -0.38 1.34 -13.95
C ALA A 73 -0.21 2.05 -15.29
N GLU A 74 0.07 3.35 -15.24
CA GLU A 74 0.38 4.15 -16.42
C GLU A 74 1.78 3.84 -16.99
N GLN A 75 2.66 3.31 -16.15
CA GLN A 75 4.05 2.99 -16.43
C GLN A 75 4.38 1.58 -15.94
N ASP A 76 5.46 1.00 -16.46
CA ASP A 76 5.98 -0.28 -15.99
C ASP A 76 6.18 -0.27 -14.46
N THR A 77 5.88 -1.40 -13.84
CA THR A 77 5.96 -1.56 -12.39
C THR A 77 6.96 -2.65 -12.04
N GLU A 78 7.99 -2.29 -11.28
CA GLU A 78 9.00 -3.19 -10.75
C GLU A 78 8.81 -3.35 -9.25
N VAL A 79 8.59 -4.60 -8.80
CA VAL A 79 8.45 -4.93 -7.38
C VAL A 79 9.61 -5.81 -6.96
N HIS A 80 10.52 -5.25 -6.16
CA HIS A 80 11.64 -5.99 -5.58
C HIS A 80 11.21 -6.65 -4.26
N VAL A 81 11.47 -7.95 -4.14
CA VAL A 81 11.11 -8.75 -2.96
C VAL A 81 12.33 -9.16 -2.16
#